data_AF-A0A1Q5RQ05-F1
#
_entry.id   AF-A0A1Q5RQ05-F1
#
_cell.length_a   1.000
_cell.length_b   1.000
_cell.length_c   1.000
_cell.angle_alpha   90.00
_cell.angle_beta   90.00
_cell.angle_gamma   90.00
#
_symmetry.space_group_name_H-M   'P 1'
#
loop_
_entity.id
_entity.type
_entity.pdbx_description
1 polymer ?
#
loop_
_entity_poly.entity_id
_entity_poly.type
_entity_poly.pdbx_seq_one_letter_code
_entity_poly.pdbx_strand_id
1 'polypeptide(L)'
;MKLALVLPLVLAASVGAARADEADDTREPTKAEAETFNARMYAGMPGDKAYACFIRHYDAEHLARHPKQKVASMKLLISAEYDKEDKELHNSFRLGFRYRHRSGDFDSSGSCGHAVFTKNGNEVRLGCGVDCEGGGIGVALSKDDKSAIVRLARVRVWQNNKPDDDAEQSLVAGADDGIFRLDRTDNSECASLVTDRKELAALRHK
;
A
#
# COMPACT_ATOMS: atom_id res chain seq x y z
N MET A 1 56.45 -33.99 -38.74
CA MET A 1 56.85 -32.56 -38.69
C MET A 1 55.63 -31.71 -39.06
N LYS A 2 55.21 -30.81 -38.15
CA LYS A 2 54.19 -29.74 -38.31
C LYS A 2 52.73 -30.26 -38.50
N LEU A 3 51.65 -29.70 -37.97
CA LEU A 3 51.33 -28.34 -37.51
C LEU A 3 50.48 -28.36 -36.22
N ALA A 4 50.63 -27.32 -35.40
CA ALA A 4 49.69 -26.89 -34.38
C ALA A 4 48.51 -26.12 -35.01
N LEU A 5 47.32 -26.13 -34.39
CA LEU A 5 46.41 -24.97 -34.35
C LEU A 5 45.25 -25.15 -33.32
N VAL A 6 45.33 -24.36 -32.24
CA VAL A 6 44.31 -23.50 -31.60
C VAL A 6 42.90 -24.05 -31.27
N LEU A 7 42.58 -24.04 -29.96
CA LEU A 7 41.27 -24.17 -29.30
C LEU A 7 40.28 -23.04 -29.67
N PRO A 8 38.96 -23.30 -29.66
CA PRO A 8 37.95 -22.29 -29.33
C PRO A 8 37.41 -22.46 -27.90
N LEU A 9 37.43 -21.34 -27.18
CA LEU A 9 36.86 -21.10 -25.86
C LEU A 9 35.32 -21.05 -25.99
N VAL A 10 34.60 -21.99 -25.39
CA VAL A 10 33.12 -21.94 -25.34
C VAL A 10 32.71 -21.09 -24.13
N LEU A 11 32.21 -19.88 -24.38
CA LEU A 11 31.52 -19.06 -23.38
C LEU A 11 30.23 -19.77 -22.95
N ALA A 12 30.18 -20.24 -21.71
CA ALA A 12 28.93 -20.64 -21.08
C ALA A 12 28.14 -19.38 -20.72
N ALA A 13 27.10 -19.09 -21.50
CA ALA A 13 26.16 -18.02 -21.24
C ALA A 13 25.41 -18.28 -19.93
N SER A 14 25.37 -17.25 -19.10
CA SER A 14 24.64 -17.15 -17.84
C SER A 14 23.16 -17.48 -18.03
N VAL A 15 22.71 -18.56 -17.39
CA VAL A 15 21.27 -18.81 -17.15
C VAL A 15 20.85 -17.86 -16.03
N GLY A 16 20.48 -16.64 -16.40
CA GLY A 16 19.87 -15.68 -15.50
C GLY A 16 18.54 -16.23 -14.98
N ALA A 17 18.39 -16.22 -13.65
CA ALA A 17 17.14 -16.49 -12.97
C ALA A 17 16.13 -15.38 -13.29
N ALA A 18 15.43 -15.49 -14.42
CA ALA A 18 14.24 -14.70 -14.69
C ALA A 18 13.05 -15.36 -13.96
N ARG A 19 12.82 -14.99 -12.70
CA ARG A 19 11.51 -15.17 -12.07
C ARG A 19 11.16 -13.96 -11.20
N ALA A 20 9.98 -13.42 -11.52
CA ALA A 20 9.16 -12.49 -10.74
C ALA A 20 9.48 -10.99 -10.87
N ASP A 21 9.39 -10.47 -12.08
CA ASP A 21 8.59 -9.26 -12.32
C ASP A 21 7.40 -9.71 -13.18
N GLU A 22 6.27 -10.09 -12.55
CA GLU A 22 5.00 -9.83 -13.22
C GLU A 22 4.83 -8.31 -13.17
N ALA A 23 5.46 -7.63 -14.12
CA ALA A 23 5.17 -6.25 -14.44
C ALA A 23 3.71 -6.23 -14.88
N ASP A 24 2.81 -6.01 -13.92
CA ASP A 24 1.41 -5.84 -14.21
C ASP A 24 1.29 -4.70 -15.22
N ASP A 25 0.75 -5.02 -16.38
CA ASP A 25 0.77 -4.14 -17.53
C ASP A 25 -0.16 -2.97 -17.22
N THR A 26 0.41 -1.83 -16.84
CA THR A 26 -0.33 -0.66 -16.35
C THR A 26 -0.29 0.50 -17.35
N ARG A 27 -1.26 1.40 -17.24
CA ARG A 27 -1.31 2.67 -17.97
C ARG A 27 -1.70 3.80 -17.03
N GLU A 28 -1.28 5.00 -17.42
CA GLU A 28 -1.75 6.24 -16.80
C GLU A 28 -3.26 6.44 -17.04
N PRO A 29 -3.98 7.04 -16.07
CA PRO A 29 -5.39 7.36 -16.20
C PRO A 29 -5.55 8.61 -17.06
N THR A 30 -6.70 8.73 -17.73
CA THR A 30 -7.16 10.04 -18.18
C THR A 30 -7.60 10.88 -16.97
N LYS A 31 -7.68 12.21 -17.13
CA LYS A 31 -8.15 13.10 -16.06
C LYS A 31 -9.52 12.69 -15.50
N ALA A 32 -10.48 12.37 -16.38
CA ALA A 32 -11.81 11.95 -15.97
C ALA A 32 -11.82 10.61 -15.20
N GLU A 33 -10.93 9.69 -15.57
CA GLU A 33 -10.75 8.41 -14.87
C GLU A 33 -10.15 8.61 -13.48
N ALA A 34 -9.16 9.48 -13.35
CA ALA A 34 -8.56 9.84 -12.07
C ALA A 34 -9.59 10.55 -11.16
N GLU A 35 -10.36 11.50 -11.69
CA GLU A 35 -11.45 12.17 -10.96
C GLU A 35 -12.52 11.17 -10.48
N THR A 36 -12.90 10.23 -11.35
CA THR A 36 -13.85 9.16 -10.99
C THR A 36 -13.31 8.27 -9.88
N PHE A 37 -12.03 7.88 -9.96
CA PHE A 37 -11.38 7.10 -8.91
C PHE A 37 -11.34 7.86 -7.58
N ASN A 38 -10.98 9.15 -7.61
CA ASN A 38 -10.95 10.00 -6.43
C ASN A 38 -12.34 10.15 -5.81
N ALA A 39 -13.37 10.38 -6.62
CA ALA A 39 -14.75 10.44 -6.15
C ALA A 39 -15.17 9.16 -5.42
N ARG A 40 -14.79 7.99 -5.95
CA ARG A 40 -15.04 6.69 -5.32
C ARG A 40 -14.21 6.49 -4.05
N MET A 41 -12.94 6.90 -4.05
CA MET A 41 -12.06 6.80 -2.89
C MET A 41 -12.59 7.59 -1.70
N TYR A 42 -13.05 8.82 -1.92
CA TYR A 42 -13.47 9.74 -0.85
C TYR A 42 -14.98 9.83 -0.65
N ALA A 43 -15.76 8.95 -1.30
CA ALA A 43 -17.22 8.99 -1.29
C ALA A 43 -17.79 10.37 -1.69
N GLY A 44 -17.12 11.03 -2.64
CA GLY A 44 -17.40 12.39 -3.09
C GLY A 44 -16.15 13.03 -3.70
N MET A 45 -16.33 14.15 -4.42
CA MET A 45 -15.18 14.89 -4.96
C MET A 45 -14.33 15.46 -3.82
N PRO A 46 -13.00 15.23 -3.82
CA PRO A 46 -12.12 15.83 -2.83
C PRO A 46 -12.12 17.35 -3.02
N GLY A 47 -12.38 18.10 -1.95
CA GLY A 47 -12.11 19.55 -1.89
C GLY A 47 -10.65 19.80 -1.49
N ASP A 48 -10.39 20.83 -0.69
CA ASP A 48 -9.04 21.13 -0.17
C ASP A 48 -8.45 19.95 0.62
N LYS A 49 -9.29 19.17 1.33
CA LYS A 49 -8.87 17.96 2.05
C LYS A 49 -9.96 16.89 2.10
N ALA A 50 -9.59 15.62 1.94
CA ALA A 50 -10.50 14.48 2.04
C ALA A 50 -9.82 13.26 2.69
N TYR A 51 -10.65 12.38 3.26
CA TYR A 51 -10.20 11.18 3.97
C TYR A 51 -11.05 9.97 3.61
N ALA A 52 -10.43 8.80 3.63
CA ALA A 52 -11.08 7.52 3.50
C ALA A 52 -10.46 6.53 4.48
N CYS A 53 -11.24 6.05 5.43
CA CYS A 53 -10.82 5.05 6.41
C CYS A 53 -11.33 3.65 6.04
N PHE A 54 -10.44 2.66 6.12
CA PHE A 54 -10.74 1.25 5.94
C PHE A 54 -10.12 0.42 7.05
N ILE A 55 -10.85 -0.55 7.56
CA ILE A 55 -10.39 -1.40 8.66
C ILE A 55 -10.66 -2.87 8.41
N ARG A 56 -9.87 -3.73 9.05
CA ARG A 56 -10.15 -5.15 9.16
C ARG A 56 -9.66 -5.68 10.48
N HIS A 57 -10.51 -6.45 11.14
CA HIS A 57 -10.17 -7.26 12.31
C HIS A 57 -10.42 -8.72 11.97
N TYR A 58 -9.45 -9.58 12.27
CA TYR A 58 -9.58 -11.01 12.08
C TYR A 58 -9.83 -11.68 13.42
N ASP A 59 -10.92 -12.43 13.51
CA ASP A 59 -11.24 -13.22 14.70
C ASP A 59 -10.35 -14.47 14.80
N ALA A 60 -10.47 -15.16 15.94
CA ALA A 60 -9.69 -16.36 16.20
C ALA A 60 -9.98 -17.49 15.20
N GLU A 61 -11.21 -17.59 14.68
CA GLU A 61 -11.62 -18.63 13.74
C GLU A 61 -10.94 -18.43 12.38
N HIS A 62 -10.94 -17.19 11.88
CA HIS A 62 -10.20 -16.80 10.68
C HIS A 62 -8.70 -17.07 10.85
N LEU A 63 -8.10 -16.61 11.95
CA LEU A 63 -6.67 -16.79 12.19
C LEU A 63 -6.27 -18.27 12.37
N ALA A 64 -7.18 -19.12 12.85
CA ALA A 64 -6.95 -20.57 12.90
C ALA A 64 -6.95 -21.21 11.50
N ARG A 65 -7.77 -20.72 10.58
CA ARG A 65 -7.80 -21.16 9.17
C ARG A 65 -6.63 -20.61 8.33
N HIS A 66 -6.03 -19.50 8.76
CA HIS A 66 -4.90 -18.85 8.10
C HIS A 66 -3.66 -18.86 9.00
N PRO A 67 -3.04 -20.03 9.22
CA PRO A 67 -1.99 -20.19 10.23
C PRO A 67 -0.72 -19.38 9.93
N LYS A 68 -0.48 -18.99 8.66
CA LYS A 68 0.69 -18.19 8.27
C LYS A 68 0.42 -16.69 8.31
N GLN A 69 -0.82 -16.26 8.60
CA GLN A 69 -1.16 -14.85 8.72
C GLN A 69 -0.53 -14.27 9.97
N LYS A 70 0.23 -13.18 9.81
CA LYS A 70 0.89 -12.47 10.90
C LYS A 70 0.03 -11.31 11.41
N VAL A 71 -0.70 -10.65 10.53
CA VAL A 71 -1.52 -9.48 10.86
C VAL A 71 -2.87 -9.90 11.46
N ALA A 72 -3.19 -9.44 12.67
CA ALA A 72 -4.47 -9.69 13.35
C ALA A 72 -5.50 -8.59 13.08
N SER A 73 -5.04 -7.36 12.85
CA SER A 73 -5.89 -6.23 12.48
C SER A 73 -5.12 -5.22 11.68
N MET A 74 -5.80 -4.52 10.78
CA MET A 74 -5.23 -3.49 9.92
C MET A 74 -6.21 -2.32 9.80
N LYS A 75 -5.66 -1.10 9.78
CA LYS A 75 -6.35 0.15 9.49
C LYS A 75 -5.58 0.86 8.39
N LEU A 76 -6.28 1.40 7.41
CA LEU A 76 -5.74 2.21 6.33
C LEU A 76 -6.50 3.52 6.29
N LEU A 77 -5.78 4.62 6.43
CA LEU A 77 -6.26 5.96 6.14
C LEU A 77 -5.62 6.43 4.86
N ILE A 78 -6.43 6.74 3.85
CA ILE A 78 -6.00 7.48 2.67
C ILE A 78 -6.47 8.92 2.83
N SER A 79 -5.56 9.87 2.65
CA SER A 79 -5.84 11.30 2.64
C SER A 79 -5.53 11.90 1.28
N ALA A 80 -6.33 12.87 0.88
CA ALA A 80 -6.03 13.75 -0.24
C ALA A 80 -5.96 15.19 0.25
N GLU A 81 -4.98 15.95 -0.24
CA GLU A 81 -4.81 17.37 0.02
C GLU A 81 -4.52 18.09 -1.30
N TYR A 82 -5.29 19.15 -1.59
CA TYR A 82 -5.08 19.95 -2.80
C TYR A 82 -4.02 21.00 -2.53
N ASP A 83 -2.91 20.92 -3.24
CA ASP A 83 -1.85 21.92 -3.17
C ASP A 83 -2.18 23.09 -4.13
N LYS A 84 -2.11 24.31 -3.58
CA LYS A 84 -2.51 25.53 -4.30
C LYS A 84 -1.41 26.08 -5.19
N GLU A 85 -0.16 25.72 -4.93
CA GLU A 85 1.01 26.16 -5.68
C GLU A 85 1.15 25.35 -6.97
N ASP A 86 1.10 24.02 -6.88
CA ASP A 86 1.18 23.13 -8.05
C ASP A 86 -0.18 22.84 -8.70
N LYS A 87 -1.28 23.12 -8.00
CA LYS A 87 -2.67 22.90 -8.45
C LYS A 87 -2.98 21.41 -8.67
N GLU A 88 -2.34 20.54 -7.90
CA GLU A 88 -2.51 19.10 -7.95
C GLU A 88 -3.06 18.54 -6.64
N LEU A 89 -3.64 17.33 -6.72
CA LEU A 89 -4.16 16.61 -5.57
C LEU A 89 -3.13 15.59 -5.11
N HIS A 90 -2.55 15.81 -3.93
CA HIS A 90 -1.58 14.90 -3.34
C HIS A 90 -2.26 13.88 -2.46
N ASN A 91 -1.97 12.61 -2.72
CA ASN A 91 -2.48 11.51 -1.92
C ASN A 91 -1.39 11.04 -0.95
N SER A 92 -1.81 10.70 0.26
CA SER A 92 -0.95 10.10 1.27
C SER A 92 -1.67 8.98 1.97
N PHE A 93 -0.90 8.09 2.60
CA PHE A 93 -1.46 7.00 3.36
C PHE A 93 -0.87 6.92 4.77
N ARG A 94 -1.69 6.42 5.68
CA ARG A 94 -1.26 5.91 6.97
C ARG A 94 -1.83 4.51 7.15
N LEU A 95 -0.96 3.55 7.39
CA LEU A 95 -1.27 2.17 7.63
C LEU A 95 -0.96 1.86 9.10
N GLY A 96 -1.93 1.38 9.86
CA GLY A 96 -1.70 0.87 11.21
C GLY A 96 -2.13 -0.58 11.31
N PHE A 97 -1.41 -1.40 12.07
CA PHE A 97 -1.74 -2.80 12.21
C PHE A 97 -1.20 -3.39 13.52
N ARG A 98 -1.71 -4.57 13.86
CA ARG A 98 -1.26 -5.36 15.02
C ARG A 98 -0.91 -6.76 14.56
N TYR A 99 0.16 -7.30 15.10
CA TYR A 99 0.51 -8.70 14.90
C TYR A 99 -0.30 -9.60 15.81
N ARG A 100 -0.57 -10.84 15.37
CA ARG A 100 -1.21 -11.86 16.21
C ARG A 100 -0.29 -12.42 17.29
N HIS A 101 1.03 -12.42 17.05
CA HIS A 101 2.02 -13.14 17.86
C HIS A 101 2.92 -12.22 18.69
N ARG A 102 2.75 -10.90 18.57
CA ARG A 102 3.50 -9.91 19.35
C ARG A 102 2.64 -8.70 19.64
N SER A 103 2.78 -8.17 20.85
CA SER A 103 2.09 -6.96 21.29
C SER A 103 2.69 -5.71 20.64
N GLY A 104 1.86 -4.71 20.46
CA GLY A 104 2.24 -3.40 19.95
C GLY A 104 1.34 -2.95 18.82
N ASP A 105 1.21 -1.63 18.69
CA ASP A 105 0.61 -0.99 17.53
C ASP A 105 1.74 -0.54 16.62
N PHE A 106 1.69 -1.02 15.38
CA PHE A 106 2.68 -0.75 14.36
C PHE A 106 2.07 0.10 13.28
N ASP A 107 2.86 0.99 12.71
CA ASP A 107 2.40 1.87 11.67
C ASP A 107 3.45 2.09 10.58
N SER A 108 2.96 2.58 9.45
CA SER A 108 3.72 3.01 8.31
C SER A 108 2.96 4.13 7.62
N SER A 109 3.68 5.09 7.06
CA SER A 109 3.07 6.20 6.34
C SER A 109 3.96 6.66 5.21
N GLY A 110 3.36 7.32 4.24
CA GLY A 110 4.08 7.91 3.12
C GLY A 110 3.14 8.57 2.12
N SER A 111 3.68 8.84 0.94
CA SER A 111 2.96 9.44 -0.18
C SER A 111 2.41 8.37 -1.11
N CYS A 112 1.38 8.75 -1.86
CA CYS A 112 0.83 7.93 -2.92
C CYS A 112 1.00 8.66 -4.25
N GLY A 113 1.40 7.92 -5.27
CA GLY A 113 1.44 8.42 -6.65
C GLY A 113 0.05 8.53 -7.26
N HIS A 114 0.02 8.72 -8.57
CA HIS A 114 -1.23 8.75 -9.34
C HIS A 114 -1.89 7.37 -9.42
N ALA A 115 -3.20 7.36 -9.66
CA ALA A 115 -3.96 6.12 -9.81
C ALA A 115 -3.63 5.45 -11.15
N VAL A 116 -3.03 4.26 -11.15
CA VAL A 116 -2.70 3.50 -12.35
C VAL A 116 -3.79 2.49 -12.70
N PHE A 117 -4.07 2.34 -13.99
CA PHE A 117 -5.05 1.37 -14.49
C PHE A 117 -4.33 0.15 -15.02
N THR A 118 -4.82 -1.04 -14.68
CA THR A 118 -4.46 -2.26 -15.41
C THR A 118 -4.86 -2.11 -16.88
N LYS A 119 -4.06 -2.60 -17.84
CA LYS A 119 -4.34 -2.43 -19.28
C LYS A 119 -5.66 -3.05 -19.72
N ASN A 120 -6.13 -4.09 -19.03
CA ASN A 120 -7.45 -4.68 -19.27
C ASN A 120 -8.62 -3.84 -18.69
N GLY A 121 -8.32 -2.73 -17.99
CA GLY A 121 -9.29 -1.79 -17.44
C GLY A 121 -10.07 -2.31 -16.24
N ASN A 122 -9.75 -3.50 -15.73
CA ASN A 122 -10.57 -4.18 -14.71
C ASN A 122 -10.25 -3.73 -13.28
N GLU A 123 -9.09 -3.11 -13.07
CA GLU A 123 -8.65 -2.64 -11.77
C GLU A 123 -7.85 -1.34 -11.87
N VAL A 124 -8.11 -0.45 -10.92
CA VAL A 124 -7.42 0.82 -10.70
C VAL A 124 -6.73 0.74 -9.36
N ARG A 125 -5.46 1.14 -9.31
CA ARG A 125 -4.64 1.07 -8.09
C ARG A 125 -3.94 2.38 -7.82
N LEU A 126 -3.94 2.77 -6.56
CA LEU A 126 -3.12 3.83 -6.03
C LEU A 126 -1.82 3.20 -5.49
N GLY A 127 -0.68 3.52 -6.09
CA GLY A 127 0.62 3.08 -5.60
C GLY A 127 1.09 3.99 -4.46
N CYS A 128 1.30 3.44 -3.27
CA CYS A 128 1.69 4.19 -2.08
C CYS A 128 3.04 3.72 -1.56
N GLY A 129 3.99 4.65 -1.43
CA GLY A 129 5.38 4.37 -1.11
C GLY A 129 5.83 5.03 0.19
N VAL A 130 6.78 4.39 0.87
CA VAL A 130 7.47 4.94 2.03
C VAL A 130 8.85 5.44 1.57
N ASP A 131 9.21 6.64 2.02
CA ASP A 131 10.46 7.29 1.65
C ASP A 131 11.70 6.45 1.98
N CYS A 132 12.82 6.76 1.31
CA CYS A 132 14.13 6.14 1.55
C CYS A 132 14.10 4.60 1.43
N GLU A 133 13.54 4.10 0.33
CA GLU A 133 13.43 2.66 0.01
C GLU A 133 12.66 1.88 1.09
N GLY A 134 11.66 2.52 1.71
CA GLY A 134 10.80 1.89 2.70
C GLY A 134 9.82 0.87 2.12
N GLY A 135 9.75 0.73 0.79
CA GLY A 135 8.79 -0.13 0.10
C GLY A 135 7.43 0.55 -0.07
N GLY A 136 6.36 -0.22 -0.18
CA GLY A 136 5.04 0.32 -0.45
C GLY A 136 3.91 -0.70 -0.52
N ILE A 137 2.71 -0.17 -0.73
CA ILE A 137 1.47 -0.91 -0.92
C ILE A 137 0.75 -0.43 -2.17
N GLY A 138 0.06 -1.34 -2.85
CA GLY A 138 -0.93 -0.98 -3.87
C GLY A 138 -2.32 -0.98 -3.25
N VAL A 139 -3.09 0.09 -3.44
CA VAL A 139 -4.45 0.22 -2.90
C VAL A 139 -5.45 0.28 -4.04
N ALA A 140 -6.31 -0.72 -4.16
CA ALA A 140 -7.43 -0.71 -5.09
C ALA A 140 -8.76 -0.59 -4.35
N LEU A 141 -9.82 -0.20 -5.05
CA LEU A 141 -11.19 -0.27 -4.53
C LEU A 141 -11.93 -1.47 -5.10
N SER A 142 -12.69 -2.14 -4.26
CA SER A 142 -13.74 -3.07 -4.68
C SER A 142 -14.76 -2.38 -5.60
N LYS A 143 -15.46 -3.16 -6.43
CA LYS A 143 -16.41 -2.64 -7.43
C LYS A 143 -17.59 -1.88 -6.82
N ASP A 144 -17.93 -2.17 -5.57
CA ASP A 144 -19.03 -1.54 -4.83
C ASP A 144 -18.57 -0.40 -3.90
N ASP A 145 -17.28 -0.05 -3.94
CA ASP A 145 -16.65 1.03 -3.16
C ASP A 145 -16.66 0.85 -1.64
N LYS A 146 -17.08 -0.32 -1.16
CA LYS A 146 -17.23 -0.62 0.27
C LYS A 146 -15.98 -1.20 0.90
N SER A 147 -15.02 -1.65 0.11
CA SER A 147 -13.75 -2.18 0.61
C SER A 147 -12.56 -1.69 -0.22
N ALA A 148 -11.43 -1.49 0.45
CA ALA A 148 -10.11 -1.35 -0.17
C ALA A 148 -9.41 -2.72 -0.24
N ILE A 149 -8.68 -2.96 -1.32
CA ILE A 149 -7.80 -4.12 -1.50
C ILE A 149 -6.35 -3.62 -1.43
N VAL A 150 -5.70 -3.92 -0.32
CA VAL A 150 -4.29 -3.59 -0.08
C VAL A 150 -3.44 -4.76 -0.55
N ARG A 151 -2.58 -4.53 -1.55
CA ARG A 151 -1.53 -5.45 -1.97
C ARG A 151 -0.23 -5.01 -1.35
N LEU A 152 0.35 -5.88 -0.54
CA LEU A 152 1.62 -5.66 0.12
C LEU A 152 2.69 -6.45 -0.61
N ALA A 153 3.85 -5.83 -0.84
CA ALA A 153 5.09 -6.54 -1.12
C ALA A 153 6.01 -6.48 0.11
N ARG A 154 6.39 -5.26 0.49
CA ARG A 154 7.15 -4.94 1.69
C ARG A 154 6.88 -3.49 2.05
N VAL A 155 6.72 -3.20 3.32
CA VAL A 155 6.66 -1.82 3.82
C VAL A 155 7.44 -1.71 5.14
N ARG A 156 8.21 -0.63 5.30
CA ARG A 156 8.92 -0.31 6.55
C ARG A 156 7.90 0.10 7.61
N VAL A 157 8.11 -0.36 8.84
CA VAL A 157 7.15 -0.15 9.93
C VAL A 157 7.86 0.33 11.18
N TRP A 158 7.16 1.18 11.93
CA TRP A 158 7.56 1.71 13.21
C TRP A 158 6.60 1.22 14.28
N GLN A 159 7.04 1.27 15.53
CA GLN A 159 6.13 1.10 16.66
C GLN A 159 5.63 2.48 17.07
N ASN A 160 4.32 2.69 17.12
CA ASN A 160 3.70 4.02 17.24
C ASN A 160 4.19 4.81 18.48
N ASN A 161 4.57 4.12 19.56
CA ASN A 161 5.08 4.74 20.79
C ASN A 161 6.60 4.95 20.82
N LYS A 162 7.33 4.56 19.76
CA LYS A 162 8.79 4.65 19.65
C LYS A 162 9.22 4.92 18.20
N PRO A 163 8.91 6.11 17.65
CA PRO A 163 9.26 6.45 16.27
C PRO A 163 10.77 6.60 16.05
N ASP A 164 11.54 6.87 17.11
CA ASP A 164 13.00 7.09 17.08
C ASP A 164 13.83 5.82 17.37
N ASP A 165 13.19 4.67 17.68
CA ASP A 165 13.92 3.40 17.73
C ASP A 165 14.27 3.00 16.30
N ASP A 166 15.50 2.49 16.07
CA ASP A 166 15.96 2.10 14.74
C ASP A 166 14.89 1.24 14.05
N ALA A 167 14.38 1.72 12.92
CA ALA A 167 13.28 1.12 12.16
C ALA A 167 13.73 -0.18 11.48
N GLU A 168 14.00 -1.20 12.28
CA GLU A 168 14.64 -2.43 11.82
C GLU A 168 13.62 -3.46 11.29
N GLN A 169 12.33 -3.11 11.26
CA GLN A 169 11.27 -4.04 10.94
C GLN A 169 10.50 -3.62 9.70
N SER A 170 10.29 -4.57 8.80
CA SER A 170 9.41 -4.42 7.65
C SER A 170 8.26 -5.42 7.77
N LEU A 171 7.04 -4.98 7.46
CA LEU A 171 5.96 -5.91 7.17
C LEU A 171 6.15 -6.40 5.73
N VAL A 172 6.50 -7.68 5.59
CA VAL A 172 6.73 -8.34 4.29
C VAL A 172 5.56 -9.25 3.98
N ALA A 173 5.15 -9.25 2.72
CA ALA A 173 4.14 -10.16 2.19
C ALA A 173 4.48 -11.62 2.53
N GLY A 174 3.50 -12.32 3.07
CA GLY A 174 3.55 -13.75 3.31
C GLY A 174 2.44 -14.45 2.53
N ALA A 175 2.38 -15.79 2.62
CA ALA A 175 1.33 -16.58 1.98
C ALA A 175 -0.10 -16.12 2.35
N ASP A 176 -0.30 -15.65 3.59
CA ASP A 176 -1.57 -15.14 4.10
C ASP A 176 -1.55 -13.61 4.37
N ASP A 177 -0.46 -12.90 4.04
CA ASP A 177 -0.28 -11.46 4.33
C ASP A 177 0.10 -10.65 3.06
N GLY A 178 -0.17 -11.17 1.87
CA GLY A 178 0.12 -10.46 0.61
C GLY A 178 -1.02 -9.56 0.14
N ILE A 179 -2.26 -9.88 0.51
CA ILE A 179 -3.46 -9.16 0.09
C ILE A 179 -4.41 -9.04 1.28
N PHE A 180 -4.84 -7.82 1.58
CA PHE A 180 -5.81 -7.54 2.62
C PHE A 180 -7.04 -6.86 2.02
N ARG A 181 -8.21 -7.38 2.36
CA ARG A 181 -9.48 -6.67 2.13
C ARG A 181 -9.85 -5.91 3.40
N LEU A 182 -9.95 -4.60 3.30
CA LEU A 182 -10.31 -3.71 4.40
C LEU A 182 -11.67 -3.08 4.09
N ASP A 183 -12.57 -3.09 5.06
CA ASP A 183 -13.92 -2.58 4.91
C ASP A 183 -13.95 -1.09 5.23
N ARG A 184 -14.60 -0.29 4.37
CA ARG A 184 -14.76 1.15 4.56
C ARG A 184 -15.57 1.40 5.82
N THR A 185 -15.12 2.37 6.60
CA THR A 185 -15.77 2.77 7.84
C THR A 185 -15.70 4.30 8.00
N ASP A 186 -16.26 4.79 9.10
CA ASP A 186 -16.17 6.18 9.51
C ASP A 186 -14.71 6.62 9.72
N ASN A 187 -14.40 7.87 9.38
CA ASN A 187 -13.03 8.41 9.48
C ASN A 187 -12.49 8.38 10.91
N SER A 188 -13.36 8.48 11.93
CA SER A 188 -12.97 8.45 13.33
C SER A 188 -12.34 7.13 13.77
N GLU A 189 -12.61 6.02 13.07
CA GLU A 189 -11.97 4.73 13.33
C GLU A 189 -10.47 4.74 13.02
N CYS A 190 -10.03 5.61 12.11
CA CYS A 190 -8.61 5.81 11.77
C CYS A 190 -7.93 6.92 12.60
N ALA A 191 -8.64 7.54 13.56
CA ALA A 191 -8.10 8.62 14.40
C ALA A 191 -6.78 8.26 15.10
N SER A 192 -6.60 7.00 15.48
CA SER A 192 -5.38 6.51 16.13
C SER A 192 -4.12 6.57 15.24
N LEU A 193 -4.28 6.76 13.93
CA LEU A 193 -3.17 6.88 12.97
C LEU A 193 -2.71 8.33 12.80
N VAL A 194 -3.50 9.30 13.26
CA VAL A 194 -3.23 10.73 13.08
C VAL A 194 -2.61 11.29 14.35
N THR A 195 -1.36 11.77 14.23
CA THR A 195 -0.58 12.32 15.34
C THR A 195 -0.71 13.83 15.46
N ASP A 196 -0.99 14.55 14.36
CA ASP A 196 -1.22 15.99 14.38
C ASP A 196 -2.61 16.32 14.94
N ARG A 197 -2.67 17.26 15.90
CA ARG A 197 -3.92 17.58 16.60
C ARG A 197 -4.93 18.32 15.73
N LYS A 198 -4.47 19.16 14.80
CA LYS A 198 -5.37 19.92 13.91
C LYS A 198 -5.97 18.98 12.87
N GLU A 199 -5.14 18.10 12.32
CA GLU A 199 -5.56 17.04 11.41
C GLU A 199 -6.56 16.10 12.08
N LEU A 200 -6.29 15.69 13.33
CA LEU A 200 -7.19 14.81 14.09
C LEU A 200 -8.56 15.46 14.33
N ALA A 201 -8.60 16.77 14.61
CA ALA A 201 -9.85 17.50 14.73
C ALA A 201 -10.62 17.50 13.40
N ALA A 202 -9.94 17.81 12.29
CA ALA A 202 -10.55 17.81 10.96
C ALA A 202 -11.12 16.42 10.58
N LEU A 203 -10.38 15.35 10.89
CA LEU A 203 -10.80 13.97 10.63
C LEU A 203 -12.08 13.59 11.38
N ARG A 204 -12.23 14.05 12.63
CA ARG A 204 -13.40 13.75 13.48
C ARG A 204 -14.66 14.52 13.10
N HIS A 205 -14.52 15.58 12.32
CA HIS A 205 -15.64 16.41 11.85
C HIS A 205 -16.07 16.07 10.41
N LYS A 206 -15.47 15.04 9.79
CA LYS A 206 -15.69 14.60 8.41
C LYS A 206 -16.37 13.24 8.38
#